data_AF-A0A0P0XL41-F1
#
_entry.id   AF-A0A0P0XL41-F1
#
_cell.length_a   1.000
_cell.length_b   1.000
_cell.length_c   1.000
_cell.angle_alpha   90.00
_cell.angle_beta   90.00
_cell.angle_gamma   90.00
#
_symmetry.space_group_name_H-M   'P 1'
#
loop_
_entity.id
_entity.type
_entity.pdbx_description
1 polymer ?
#
loop_
_entity_poly.entity_id
_entity_poly.type
_entity_poly.pdbx_seq_one_letter_code
_entity_poly.pdbx_strand_id
1 'polypeptide(L)'
;MHISYMCISLHFFHELQILEALTTKKCQEEFSQESLETLGDSFLKYVTTRHLFSEYRLQHEGILTKMKKNLISNAALCQLACSSNLVVL
;
A
#
# COMPACT_ATOMS: atom_id res chain seq x y z
N MET A 1 33.51 -7.34 4.84
CA MET A 1 32.77 -8.37 5.61
C MET A 1 31.51 -7.78 6.26
N HIS A 2 31.57 -6.82 7.20
CA HIS A 2 30.39 -6.31 7.93
C HIS A 2 29.31 -5.62 7.05
N ILE A 3 29.72 -4.87 6.02
CA ILE A 3 28.79 -4.20 5.09
C ILE A 3 28.03 -5.20 4.21
N SER A 4 28.68 -6.29 3.78
CA SER A 4 28.00 -7.35 3.01
C SER A 4 26.94 -8.07 3.82
N TYR A 5 27.21 -8.41 5.10
CA TYR A 5 26.20 -9.01 5.97
C TYR A 5 25.00 -8.09 6.19
N MET A 6 25.24 -6.79 6.43
CA MET A 6 24.16 -5.83 6.59
C MET A 6 23.32 -5.69 5.32
N CYS A 7 23.95 -5.72 4.13
CA CYS A 7 23.27 -5.65 2.84
C CYS A 7 22.46 -6.94 2.56
N ILE A 8 23.00 -8.12 2.88
CA ILE A 8 22.30 -9.41 2.77
C ILE A 8 21.12 -9.45 3.75
N SER A 9 21.29 -8.97 4.99
CA SER A 9 20.21 -8.89 5.98
C SER A 9 19.11 -7.92 5.56
N LEU A 10 19.44 -6.77 4.96
CA LEU A 10 18.46 -5.82 4.41
C LEU A 10 17.72 -6.39 3.20
N HIS A 11 18.42 -7.14 2.33
CA HIS A 11 17.81 -7.80 1.17
C HIS A 11 16.82 -8.88 1.62
N PHE A 12 17.23 -9.73 2.56
CA PHE A 12 16.39 -10.79 3.12
C PHE A 12 15.17 -10.22 3.86
N PHE A 13 15.33 -9.09 4.57
CA PHE A 13 14.22 -8.42 5.24
C PHE A 13 13.14 -7.96 4.26
N HIS A 14 13.52 -7.47 3.09
CA HIS A 14 12.56 -7.01 2.08
C HIS A 14 11.77 -8.16 1.43
N GLU A 15 12.42 -9.31 1.20
CA GLU A 15 11.76 -10.50 0.66
C GLU A 15 10.68 -11.06 1.61
N LEU A 16 10.97 -11.07 2.92
CA LEU A 16 10.00 -11.50 3.94
C LEU A 16 8.78 -10.57 4.01
N GLN A 17 8.97 -9.26 3.85
CA GLN A 17 7.86 -8.30 3.85
C GLN A 17 6.97 -8.45 2.61
N ILE A 18 7.54 -8.75 1.44
CA ILE A 18 6.77 -9.07 0.25
C ILE A 18 5.97 -10.36 0.47
N LEU A 19 6.60 -11.40 1.03
CA LEU A 19 5.91 -12.65 1.35
C LEU A 19 4.76 -12.42 2.34
N GLU A 20 4.98 -11.64 3.40
CA GLU A 20 3.95 -11.26 4.36
C GLU A 20 2.79 -10.50 3.70
N ALA A 21 3.08 -9.58 2.79
CA ALA A 21 2.08 -8.83 2.05
C ALA A 21 1.23 -9.70 1.11
N LEU A 22 1.76 -10.85 0.66
CA LEU A 22 1.05 -11.80 -0.19
C LEU A 22 0.29 -12.89 0.61
N THR A 23 0.60 -13.05 1.90
CA THR A 23 -0.02 -14.07 2.75
C THR A 23 -1.30 -13.55 3.39
N THR A 24 -2.43 -14.10 2.95
CA THR A 24 -3.73 -13.82 3.57
C THR A 24 -3.88 -14.58 4.89
N LYS A 25 -4.70 -14.07 5.83
CA LYS A 25 -5.02 -14.81 7.07
C LYS A 25 -5.62 -16.21 6.85
N LYS A 26 -6.16 -16.48 5.66
CA LYS A 26 -6.70 -17.80 5.31
C LYS A 26 -5.61 -18.87 5.17
N CYS A 27 -4.36 -18.47 4.99
CA CYS A 27 -3.21 -19.37 4.84
C CYS A 27 -2.79 -20.03 6.17
N GLN A 28 -3.30 -19.57 7.33
CA GLN A 28 -2.99 -20.10 8.66
C GLN A 28 -1.48 -20.07 9.03
N GLU A 29 -0.73 -19.17 8.41
CA GLU A 29 0.66 -18.88 8.74
C GLU A 29 0.75 -18.00 10.00
N GLU A 30 1.94 -17.94 10.63
CA GLU A 30 2.20 -17.09 11.80
C GLU A 30 2.19 -15.59 11.49
N PHE A 31 2.29 -15.22 10.21
CA PHE A 31 2.30 -13.84 9.71
C PHE A 31 1.19 -13.64 8.67
N SER A 32 0.74 -12.39 8.49
CA SER A 32 -0.32 -12.07 7.53
C SER A 32 -0.26 -10.63 7.07
N GLN A 33 -0.81 -10.37 5.89
CA GLN A 33 -0.85 -9.05 5.26
C GLN A 33 -1.57 -7.95 6.06
N GLU A 34 -2.31 -8.23 7.12
CA GLU A 34 -3.19 -7.23 7.78
C GLU A 34 -2.46 -5.99 8.30
N SER A 35 -1.27 -6.18 8.89
CA SER A 35 -0.50 -5.06 9.41
C SER A 35 0.03 -4.18 8.27
N LEU A 36 0.49 -4.81 7.19
CA LEU A 36 0.95 -4.12 5.98
C LEU A 36 -0.20 -3.46 5.21
N GLU A 37 -1.38 -4.08 5.19
CA GLU A 37 -2.61 -3.51 4.64
C GLU A 37 -3.01 -2.23 5.40
N THR A 38 -3.01 -2.29 6.73
CA THR A 38 -3.34 -1.15 7.59
C THR A 38 -2.34 0.02 7.38
N LEU A 39 -1.05 -0.31 7.29
CA LEU A 39 -0.01 0.67 7.00
C LEU A 39 -0.18 1.27 5.61
N GLY A 40 -0.43 0.43 4.60
CA GLY A 40 -0.64 0.83 3.22
C GLY A 40 -1.86 1.74 3.04
N ASP A 41 -2.99 1.41 3.68
CA ASP A 41 -4.20 2.25 3.68
C ASP A 41 -3.93 3.63 4.29
N SER A 42 -3.23 3.68 5.43
CA SER A 42 -2.84 4.95 6.08
C SER A 42 -1.91 5.78 5.19
N PHE A 43 -0.93 5.13 4.55
CA PHE A 43 -0.01 5.77 3.61
C PHE A 43 -0.73 6.35 2.40
N LEU A 44 -1.60 5.58 1.75
CA LEU A 44 -2.39 6.01 0.59
C LEU A 44 -3.29 7.19 0.94
N LYS A 45 -3.93 7.16 2.12
CA LYS A 45 -4.72 8.28 2.64
C LYS A 45 -3.88 9.54 2.81
N TYR A 46 -2.70 9.43 3.40
CA TYR A 46 -1.80 10.58 3.61
C TYR A 46 -1.30 11.17 2.29
N VAL A 47 -0.70 10.36 1.42
CA VAL A 47 -0.10 10.83 0.16
C VAL A 47 -1.16 11.44 -0.75
N THR A 48 -2.33 10.78 -0.89
CA THR A 48 -3.42 11.29 -1.73
C THR A 48 -3.97 12.61 -1.19
N THR A 49 -4.16 12.71 0.13
CA THR A 49 -4.64 13.95 0.75
C THR A 49 -3.64 15.09 0.55
N ARG A 50 -2.36 14.84 0.80
CA ARG A 50 -1.29 15.82 0.59
C ARG A 50 -1.20 16.27 -0.87
N HIS A 51 -1.29 15.34 -1.81
CA HIS A 51 -1.26 15.64 -3.24
C HIS A 51 -2.46 16.50 -3.64
N LEU A 52 -3.69 16.08 -3.30
CA LEU A 52 -4.90 16.83 -3.63
C LEU A 52 -4.92 18.23 -3.02
N PHE A 53 -4.48 18.36 -1.76
CA PHE A 53 -4.39 19.66 -1.11
C PHE A 53 -3.37 20.59 -1.78
N SER A 54 -2.25 20.05 -2.26
CA SER A 54 -1.23 20.83 -2.96
C SER A 54 -1.68 21.29 -4.34
N GLU A 55 -2.32 20.41 -5.11
CA GLU A 55 -2.75 20.68 -6.50
C GLU A 55 -4.03 21.52 -6.57
N TYR A 56 -5.00 21.28 -5.68
CA TYR A 56 -6.34 21.86 -5.74
C TYR A 56 -6.61 22.82 -4.57
N ARG A 57 -5.69 23.73 -4.28
CA ARG A 57 -5.71 24.63 -3.09
C ARG A 57 -6.97 25.48 -2.94
N LEU A 58 -7.65 25.82 -4.04
CA LEU A 58 -8.85 26.66 -4.03
C LEU A 58 -10.16 25.87 -3.96
N GLN A 59 -10.09 24.54 -4.01
CA GLN A 59 -11.28 23.70 -3.99
C GLN A 59 -11.79 23.48 -2.58
N HIS A 60 -13.11 23.36 -2.46
CA HIS A 60 -13.77 23.09 -1.18
C HIS A 60 -13.41 21.69 -0.66
N GLU A 61 -13.27 21.55 0.66
CA GLU A 61 -12.91 20.30 1.34
C GLU A 61 -13.80 19.12 0.90
N GLY A 62 -15.10 19.32 0.77
CA GLY A 62 -16.04 18.29 0.31
C GLY A 62 -15.73 17.74 -1.10
N ILE A 63 -15.23 18.60 -2.00
CA ILE A 63 -14.79 18.19 -3.35
C ILE A 63 -13.51 17.35 -3.23
N LEU A 64 -12.53 17.83 -2.45
CA LEU A 64 -11.28 17.11 -2.21
C LEU A 64 -11.53 15.73 -1.58
N THR A 65 -12.47 15.63 -0.63
CA THR A 65 -12.89 14.38 0.00
C THR A 65 -13.51 13.41 -1.02
N LYS A 66 -14.34 13.91 -1.95
CA LYS A 66 -14.91 13.09 -3.03
C LYS A 66 -13.84 12.61 -4.00
N MET A 67 -12.91 13.48 -4.39
CA MET A 67 -11.78 13.13 -5.27
C MET A 67 -10.88 12.08 -4.61
N LYS A 68 -10.52 12.28 -3.33
CA LYS A 68 -9.76 11.31 -2.54
C LYS A 68 -10.45 9.96 -2.53
N LYS A 69 -11.74 9.91 -2.17
CA LYS A 69 -12.51 8.66 -2.10
C LYS A 69 -12.50 7.92 -3.43
N ASN A 70 -12.63 8.62 -4.55
CA ASN A 70 -12.60 7.99 -5.87
C ASN A 70 -11.23 7.40 -6.20
N LEU A 71 -10.15 8.12 -5.90
CA LEU A 71 -8.77 7.70 -6.18
C LEU A 71 -8.33 6.47 -5.38
N ILE A 72 -8.63 6.44 -4.07
CA ILE A 72 -8.18 5.37 -3.16
C ILE A 72 -9.33 4.45 -2.71
N SER A 73 -10.37 4.32 -3.52
CA SER A 73 -11.43 3.33 -3.25
C SER A 73 -10.92 1.91 -3.49
N ASN A 74 -11.44 0.93 -2.74
CA ASN A 74 -11.11 -0.48 -2.96
C ASN A 74 -11.40 -0.93 -4.41
N ALA A 75 -12.43 -0.37 -5.05
CA ALA A 75 -12.73 -0.66 -6.45
C ALA A 75 -11.62 -0.14 -7.39
N ALA A 76 -11.17 1.11 -7.21
CA ALA A 76 -10.08 1.67 -7.99
C ALA A 76 -8.76 0.93 -7.74
N LEU A 77 -8.44 0.63 -6.48
CA LEU A 77 -7.24 -0.12 -6.11
C LEU A 77 -7.26 -1.55 -6.69
N CYS A 78 -8.41 -2.22 -6.67
CA CYS A 78 -8.58 -3.54 -7.28
C CYS A 78 -8.39 -3.49 -8.80
N GLN A 79 -8.94 -2.48 -9.48
CA GLN A 79 -8.73 -2.28 -10.92
C GLN A 79 -7.25 -2.07 -11.26
N LEU A 80 -6.53 -1.28 -10.45
CA LEU A 80 -5.09 -1.08 -10.58
C LEU A 80 -4.30 -2.38 -10.33
N ALA A 81 -4.69 -3.17 -9.32
CA ALA A 81 -4.06 -4.46 -9.04
C ALA A 81 -4.26 -5.45 -10.19
N CYS A 82 -5.47 -5.54 -10.76
CA CYS A 82 -5.75 -6.39 -11.92
C CYS A 82 -4.93 -5.98 -13.15
N SER A 83 -4.85 -4.68 -13.44
CA SER A 83 -4.07 -4.17 -14.58
C SER A 83 -2.54 -4.32 -14.39
N SER A 84 -2.09 -4.40 -13.14
CA SER A 84 -0.67 -4.55 -12.79
C SER A 84 -0.26 -6.02 -12.56
N ASN A 85 -1.13 -7.00 -12.86
CA ASN A 85 -0.92 -8.43 -12.62
C ASN A 85 -0.60 -8.79 -11.15
N LEU A 86 -1.10 -8.00 -10.19
CA LEU A 86 -0.96 -8.25 -8.75
C LEU A 86 -2.02 -9.22 -8.21
N VAL A 87 -3.16 -9.34 -8.89
CA VAL A 87 -4.21 -10.30 -8.51
C VAL A 87 -3.89 -11.66 -9.12
N VAL A 88 -3.40 -12.58 -8.29
CA VAL A 88 -3.31 -14.00 -8.62
C VAL A 88 -4.65 -14.63 -8.22
N LEU A 89 -5.43 -15.07 -9.22
CA LEU A 89 -6.64 -15.88 -9.01
C LEU A 89 -6.30 -17.25 -8.43
#